data_AF-A0A8T1TKJ6-F1
#
_entry.id   AF-A0A8T1TKJ6-F1
#
_cell.length_a   1.000
_cell.length_b   1.000
_cell.length_c   1.000
_cell.angle_alpha   90.00
_cell.angle_beta   90.00
_cell.angle_gamma   90.00
#
_symmetry.space_group_name_H-M   'P 1'
#
loop_
_entity.id
_entity.type
_entity.pdbx_description
1 polymer ?
#
loop_
_entity_poly.entity_id
_entity_poly.type
_entity_poly.pdbx_seq_one_letter_code
_entity_poly.pdbx_strand_id
1 'polypeptide(L)' 'MGPLKAKLKALWLVEKTTATTASKKRLATIKRTIKTWESIEPETITKVFNKALKTNFLAK' A
#
# COMPACT_ATOMS: atom_id res chain seq x y z
N MET A 1 -11.90 -2.27 3.09
CA MET A 1 -10.58 -1.61 3.24
C MET A 1 -9.51 -2.61 2.87
N GLY A 2 -9.19 -2.68 1.57
CA GLY A 2 -8.64 -3.88 0.94
C GLY A 2 -7.15 -4.15 1.23
N PRO A 3 -6.31 -4.47 0.24
CA PRO A 3 -4.95 -4.95 0.50
C PRO A 3 -3.98 -3.90 1.08
N LEU A 4 -4.05 -2.66 0.58
CA LEU A 4 -3.09 -1.60 0.93
C LEU A 4 -3.13 -1.23 2.42
N LYS A 5 -4.33 -1.01 2.96
CA LYS A 5 -4.49 -0.58 4.36
C LYS A 5 -4.10 -1.69 5.35
N ALA A 6 -4.36 -2.95 5.00
CA ALA A 6 -3.96 -4.10 5.80
C ALA A 6 -2.43 -4.21 5.87
N LYS A 7 -1.73 -4.12 4.72
CA LYS A 7 -0.26 -4.17 4.67
C LYS A 7 0.40 -2.97 5.35
N LEU A 8 -0.16 -1.77 5.22
CA LEU A 8 0.31 -0.58 5.94
C LEU A 8 0.28 -0.77 7.46
N LYS A 9 -0.84 -1.31 7.99
CA LYS A 9 -0.98 -1.60 9.42
C LYS A 9 0.02 -2.65 9.89
N ALA A 10 0.20 -3.72 9.13
CA ALA A 10 1.18 -4.76 9.43
C ALA A 10 2.62 -4.20 9.47
N LEU A 11 3.01 -3.41 8.47
CA LEU A 11 4.33 -2.78 8.42
C LEU A 11 4.53 -1.80 9.57
N TRP A 12 3.51 -1.03 9.95
CA TRP A 12 3.61 -0.11 11.08
C TRP A 12 3.84 -0.82 12.42
N LEU A 13 3.25 -2.00 12.62
CA LEU A 13 3.44 -2.79 13.84
C LEU A 13 4.84 -3.41 13.94
N VAL A 14 5.47 -3.74 12.81
CA VAL A 14 6.80 -4.37 12.76
C VAL A 14 7.93 -3.34 12.73
N GLU A 15 7.68 -2.16 12.15
CA GLU A 15 8.70 -1.14 11.96
C GLU A 15 9.03 -0.42 13.29
N LYS A 16 10.25 -0.64 13.79
CA LYS A 16 10.80 0.13 14.91
C LYS A 16 11.21 1.53 14.44
N THR A 17 10.27 2.48 14.41
CA THR A 17 10.58 3.86 14.08
C THR A 17 11.07 4.64 15.30
N THR A 18 12.29 5.18 15.27
CA THR A 18 12.82 6.10 16.29
C THR A 18 12.51 7.57 15.99
N ALA A 19 11.55 7.83 15.08
CA ALA A 19 11.19 9.17 14.64
C ALA A 19 10.47 9.96 15.75
N THR A 20 11.19 10.91 16.36
CA THR A 20 10.67 11.74 17.45
C THR A 20 10.01 13.03 16.97
N THR A 21 10.50 13.63 15.88
CA THR A 21 9.96 14.90 15.34
C THR A 21 8.83 14.67 14.33
N ALA A 22 7.95 15.66 14.18
CA ALA A 22 6.83 15.60 13.24
C ALA A 22 7.30 15.39 11.78
N SER A 23 8.37 16.05 11.35
CA SER A 23 8.95 15.89 10.01
C SER A 23 9.43 14.47 9.75
N LYS A 24 10.15 13.86 10.71
CA LYS A 24 10.63 12.48 10.61
C LYS A 24 9.47 11.48 10.59
N LYS A 25 8.41 11.71 11.37
CA LYS A 25 7.19 10.87 11.36
C LYS A 25 6.47 10.89 10.00
N ARG A 26 6.38 12.07 9.36
CA ARG A 26 5.82 12.22 8.02
C ARG A 26 6.66 11.46 6.99
N LEU A 27 7.98 11.64 7.01
CA LEU A 27 8.89 10.96 6.10
C LEU A 27 8.83 9.43 6.25
N ALA A 28 8.80 8.92 7.49
CA ALA A 28 8.66 7.48 7.75
C ALA A 28 7.35 6.93 7.18
N THR A 29 6.25 7.68 7.33
CA THR A 29 4.95 7.29 6.75
C THR A 29 4.98 7.24 5.24
N ILE A 30 5.60 8.23 4.57
CA ILE A 30 5.74 8.25 3.10
C ILE A 30 6.54 7.03 2.63
N LYS A 31 7.69 6.77 3.24
CA LYS A 31 8.54 5.61 2.88
C LYS A 31 7.80 4.28 3.08
N ARG A 32 7.05 4.14 4.17
CA ARG A 32 6.22 2.96 4.43
C ARG A 32 5.15 2.76 3.36
N THR A 33 4.48 3.83 2.95
CA THR A 33 3.46 3.77 1.89
C THR A 33 4.06 3.32 0.56
N ILE A 34 5.21 3.87 0.17
CA ILE A 34 5.93 3.46 -1.06
C ILE A 34 6.27 1.97 -0.99
N LYS A 35 6.94 1.53 0.09
CA LYS A 35 7.28 0.11 0.29
C LYS A 35 6.05 -0.79 0.26
N THR A 36 4.94 -0.34 0.84
CA THR A 36 3.69 -1.11 0.83
C THR A 36 3.17 -1.24 -0.59
N TRP A 37 3.16 -0.15 -1.36
CA TRP A 37 2.69 -0.12 -2.74
C TRP A 37 3.49 -1.06 -3.63
N GLU A 38 4.82 -1.03 -3.54
CA GLU A 38 5.71 -1.92 -4.30
C GLU A 38 5.51 -3.40 -3.96
N SER A 39 5.04 -3.72 -2.75
CA SER A 39 4.75 -5.10 -2.32
C SER A 39 3.40 -5.66 -2.79
N ILE A 40 2.60 -4.87 -3.51
CA ILE A 40 1.30 -5.31 -4.03
C ILE A 40 1.50 -5.81 -5.45
N GLU A 41 1.08 -7.04 -5.72
CA GLU A 41 1.17 -7.61 -7.06
C GLU A 41 0.29 -6.84 -8.06
N PRO A 42 0.80 -6.58 -9.28
CA PRO A 42 0.03 -5.90 -10.32
C PRO A 42 -1.31 -6.56 -10.63
N GLU A 43 -1.37 -7.89 -10.59
CA GLU A 43 -2.61 -8.64 -10.83
C GLU A 43 -3.70 -8.29 -9.80
N THR A 44 -3.32 -8.12 -8.54
CA THR A 44 -4.24 -7.70 -7.48
C THR A 44 -4.81 -6.31 -7.76
N ILE A 45 -3.98 -5.40 -8.28
CA ILE A 45 -4.40 -4.05 -8.67
C ILE A 45 -5.39 -4.15 -9.83
N THR A 46 -5.03 -4.87 -10.90
CA THR A 46 -5.88 -5.05 -12.09
C THR A 46 -7.23 -5.67 -11.75
N LYS A 47 -7.27 -6.70 -10.88
CA LYS A 47 -8.53 -7.31 -10.40
C LYS A 47 -9.43 -6.32 -9.67
N VAL A 48 -8.85 -5.47 -8.83
CA VAL A 48 -9.61 -4.43 -8.10
C VAL A 48 -10.18 -3.41 -9.09
N PHE A 49 -9.40 -2.97 -10.07
CA PHE A 49 -9.86 -2.02 -11.09
C PHE A 49 -10.91 -2.62 -12.03
N ASN A 50 -10.73 -3.86 -12.50
CA ASN A 50 -11.72 -4.59 -13.28
C ASN A 50 -13.06 -4.66 -12.52
N LYS A 51 -13.01 -5.00 -11.23
CA LYS A 51 -14.21 -5.05 -10.38
C LYS A 51 -14.87 -3.68 -10.20
N ALA A 52 -14.07 -2.64 -9.98
CA ALA A 52 -14.58 -1.29 -9.72
C ALA A 52 -15.21 -0.66 -10.97
N LEU A 53 -14.57 -0.85 -12.13
CA LEU A 53 -14.98 -0.26 -13.40
C LEU A 53 -15.91 -1.18 -14.21
N LYS A 54 -16.14 -2.42 -13.74
CA LYS A 54 -16.89 -3.47 -14.46
C LYS A 54 -16.32 -3.72 -15.87
N THR A 55 -14.99 -3.67 -16.00
CA THR A 55 -14.25 -3.88 -17.24
C THR A 55 -13.31 -5.08 -17.10
N ASN A 56 -12.79 -5.59 -18.23
CA ASN A 56 -11.74 -6.59 -18.26
C ASN A 56 -10.52 -6.04 -19.02
N PHE A 57 -9.60 -5.40 -18.30
CA PHE A 57 -8.35 -4.88 -18.88
C PHE A 57 -7.40 -5.98 -19.42
N LEU A 58 -7.68 -7.25 -19.12
CA LEU A 58 -6.88 -8.41 -19.56
C LEU A 58 -7.58 -9.29 -20.61
N ALA A 59 -8.81 -8.97 -21.02
CA ALA A 59 -9.47 -9.67 -22.12
C ALA A 59 -9.02 -9.04 -23.45
N LYS A 60 -7.93 -9.56 -24.02
CA LYS A 60 -7.69 -9.47 -25.46
C LYS A 60 -8.23 -10.72 -26.12
#